data_AF-X1S7W1-F1
#
_entry.id   AF-X1S7W1-F1
#
_cell.length_a   1.000
_cell.length_b   1.000
_cell.length_c   1.000
_cell.angle_alpha   90.00
_cell.angle_beta   90.00
_cell.angle_gamma   90.00
#
_symmetry.space_group_name_H-M   'P 1'
#
loop_
_entity.id
_entity.type
_entity.pdbx_description
1 polymer ?
#
loop_
_entity_poly.entity_id
_entity_poly.type
_entity_poly.pdbx_seq_one_letter_code
_entity_poly.pdbx_strand_id
1 'polypeptide(L)'
;PTADQDAATRAYVLGRVALRLALTGGTMSGNIIMGGHKVTGLGQPLVQDQALRYSRAEIRNNEIAAAAAIAYSKLNLTGAVKAADIEAAAGIPLTKLEAAVCSETEAATLIANGDVDKLDGFHASELAQLATALLFQANAATGPMVLVSLINDNDTGNAATADAIDEYGEVDFISATLIKRWRQFGTTNNDGVGRWKLQYWDGDAWQDWETDIPTRTTANLVSSLPQSG
;
A
#
# COMPACT_ATOMS: atom_id res chain seq x y z
N PRO A 1 69.19 -60.80 16.81
CA PRO A 1 69.86 -59.49 16.95
C PRO A 1 69.28 -58.70 18.13
N THR A 2 70.08 -58.56 19.18
CA THR A 2 69.81 -57.75 20.38
C THR A 2 70.60 -56.43 20.38
N ALA A 3 71.73 -56.38 19.67
CA ALA A 3 72.48 -55.15 19.41
C ALA A 3 72.25 -54.65 17.97
N ASP A 4 72.47 -53.35 17.74
CA ASP A 4 72.22 -52.70 16.44
C ASP A 4 73.11 -53.24 15.31
N GLN A 5 74.32 -53.74 15.63
CA GLN A 5 75.25 -54.31 14.64
C GLN A 5 75.15 -55.84 14.48
N ASP A 6 74.24 -56.49 15.20
CA ASP A 6 74.07 -57.94 15.06
C ASP A 6 73.59 -58.29 13.65
N ALA A 7 74.19 -59.32 13.05
CA ALA A 7 73.66 -59.88 11.82
C ALA A 7 72.23 -60.40 12.05
N ALA A 8 71.29 -59.93 11.22
CA ALA A 8 69.90 -60.37 11.26
C ALA A 8 69.61 -61.35 10.11
N THR A 9 68.88 -62.43 10.39
CA THR A 9 68.42 -63.33 9.33
C THR A 9 67.39 -62.63 8.45
N ARG A 10 67.37 -62.93 7.15
CA ARG A 10 66.40 -62.39 6.19
C ARG A 10 64.95 -62.56 6.68
N ALA A 11 64.63 -63.73 7.24
CA ALA A 11 63.31 -64.03 7.79
C ALA A 11 62.93 -63.07 8.93
N TYR A 12 63.86 -62.78 9.85
CA TYR A 12 63.62 -61.83 10.93
C TYR A 12 63.36 -60.42 10.39
N VAL A 13 64.19 -59.94 9.46
CA VAL A 13 64.02 -58.60 8.86
C VAL A 13 62.68 -58.50 8.12
N LEU A 14 62.32 -59.50 7.31
CA LEU A 14 61.04 -59.54 6.60
C LEU A 14 59.85 -59.55 7.57
N GLY A 15 59.93 -60.32 8.66
CA GLY A 15 58.89 -60.35 9.69
C GLY A 15 58.68 -59.00 10.36
N ARG A 16 59.74 -58.22 10.60
CA ARG A 16 59.65 -56.86 11.15
C ARG A 16 59.08 -55.86 10.14
N VAL A 17 59.50 -55.95 8.88
CA VAL A 17 59.02 -55.06 7.80
C VAL A 17 57.54 -55.27 7.52
N ALA A 18 57.05 -56.52 7.58
CA ALA A 18 55.64 -56.86 7.36
C ALA A 18 54.68 -56.24 8.40
N LEU A 19 55.19 -55.74 9.53
CA LEU A 19 54.40 -55.03 10.55
C LEU A 19 54.27 -53.52 10.27
N ARG A 20 54.92 -53.00 9.22
CA ARG A 20 54.88 -51.58 8.84
C ARG A 20 53.98 -51.37 7.63
N LEU A 21 53.37 -50.18 7.54
CA LEU A 21 52.65 -49.76 6.34
C LEU A 21 53.63 -49.45 5.20
N ALA A 22 53.32 -49.91 3.99
CA ALA A 22 54.15 -49.63 2.81
C ALA A 22 54.02 -48.17 2.36
N LEU A 23 55.06 -47.65 1.69
CA LEU A 23 55.07 -46.29 1.11
C LEU A 23 54.02 -46.08 0.01
N THR A 24 53.65 -47.16 -0.69
CA THR A 24 52.54 -47.18 -1.65
C THR A 24 51.16 -47.14 -0.97
N GLY A 25 51.12 -47.13 0.36
CA GLY A 25 49.91 -47.23 1.16
C GLY A 25 49.55 -48.67 1.53
N GLY A 26 48.40 -48.82 2.17
CA GLY A 26 47.81 -50.09 2.62
C GLY A 26 46.62 -49.83 3.53
N THR A 27 45.96 -50.90 3.98
CA THR A 27 44.82 -50.80 4.89
C THR A 27 45.27 -50.91 6.33
N MET A 28 45.01 -49.87 7.12
CA MET A 28 45.03 -49.98 8.57
C MET A 28 43.61 -50.33 9.04
N SER A 29 43.48 -51.27 9.97
CA SER A 29 42.19 -51.65 10.56
C SER A 29 42.19 -51.36 12.06
N GLY A 30 41.01 -51.06 12.60
CA GLY A 30 40.83 -50.62 13.99
C GLY A 30 41.11 -49.12 14.20
N ASN A 31 40.95 -48.68 15.45
CA ASN A 31 41.13 -47.27 15.81
C ASN A 31 42.62 -46.90 15.83
N ILE A 32 42.97 -45.76 15.23
CA ILE A 32 44.32 -45.18 15.28
C ILE A 32 44.31 -44.03 16.29
N ILE A 33 44.99 -44.21 17.42
CA ILE A 33 45.15 -43.17 18.44
C ILE A 33 46.35 -42.29 18.05
N MET A 34 46.09 -41.05 17.62
CA MET A 34 47.13 -40.08 17.22
C MET A 34 47.58 -39.14 18.35
N GLY A 35 46.94 -39.20 19.51
CA GLY A 35 47.23 -38.27 20.62
C GLY A 35 47.14 -36.81 20.19
N GLY A 36 48.13 -36.00 20.55
CA GLY A 36 48.25 -34.60 20.12
C GLY A 36 48.99 -34.40 18.79
N HIS A 37 49.31 -35.47 18.05
CA HIS A 37 50.09 -35.36 16.82
C HIS A 37 49.24 -34.87 15.65
N LYS A 38 49.83 -33.98 14.83
CA LYS A 38 49.19 -33.44 13.63
C LYS A 38 49.27 -34.45 12.48
N VAL A 39 48.18 -34.62 11.74
CA VAL A 39 48.17 -35.31 10.44
C VAL A 39 48.32 -34.26 9.35
N THR A 40 49.51 -34.18 8.75
CA THR A 40 49.83 -33.23 7.67
C THR A 40 49.69 -33.90 6.30
N GLY A 41 49.48 -33.11 5.24
CA GLY A 41 49.42 -33.63 3.87
C GLY A 41 48.12 -34.35 3.46
N LEU A 42 47.10 -34.39 4.31
CA LEU A 42 45.77 -34.94 4.00
C LEU A 42 45.15 -34.28 2.76
N GLY A 43 44.87 -35.02 1.68
CA GLY A 43 44.26 -34.48 0.46
C GLY A 43 42.84 -33.91 0.65
N GLN A 44 42.26 -33.35 -0.42
CA GLN A 44 40.85 -32.96 -0.40
C GLN A 44 39.97 -34.22 -0.43
N PRO A 45 38.93 -34.33 0.40
CA PRO A 45 38.01 -35.45 0.31
C PRO A 45 37.15 -35.36 -0.95
N LEU A 46 37.03 -36.48 -1.66
CA LEU A 46 36.31 -36.65 -2.93
C LEU A 46 35.07 -37.55 -2.79
N VAL A 47 35.03 -38.42 -1.79
CA VAL A 47 33.93 -39.38 -1.56
C VAL A 47 33.58 -39.46 -0.08
N GLN A 48 32.43 -40.09 0.20
CA GLN A 48 31.99 -40.42 1.55
C GLN A 48 33.06 -41.25 2.28
N ASP A 49 33.14 -41.09 3.61
CA ASP A 49 34.07 -41.77 4.52
C ASP A 49 35.56 -41.35 4.42
N GLN A 50 35.86 -40.24 3.74
CA GLN A 50 37.18 -39.62 3.77
C GLN A 50 37.31 -38.59 4.90
N ALA A 51 38.54 -38.40 5.41
CA ALA A 51 38.82 -37.44 6.48
C ALA A 51 38.67 -35.98 5.99
N LEU A 52 37.96 -35.15 6.77
CA LEU A 52 37.76 -33.73 6.51
C LEU A 52 38.80 -32.87 7.24
N ARG A 53 39.27 -31.80 6.61
CA ARG A 53 40.11 -30.77 7.26
C ARG A 53 39.20 -29.78 7.98
N TYR A 54 39.51 -29.43 9.23
CA TYR A 54 38.79 -28.43 10.03
C TYR A 54 38.66 -27.05 9.33
N SER A 55 39.56 -26.73 8.40
CA SER A 55 39.59 -25.45 7.67
C SER A 55 38.75 -25.40 6.40
N ARG A 56 37.93 -26.41 6.07
CA ARG A 56 36.82 -26.15 5.14
C ARG A 56 35.80 -25.32 5.92
N ALA A 57 35.97 -24.00 5.85
CA ALA A 57 35.16 -23.00 6.55
C ALA A 57 33.73 -22.88 6.00
N GLU A 58 33.37 -23.67 4.99
CA GLU A 58 32.06 -23.66 4.35
C GLU A 58 31.37 -24.99 4.61
N ILE A 59 30.24 -24.93 5.30
CA ILE A 59 29.30 -26.05 5.45
C ILE A 59 28.47 -26.12 4.16
N ARG A 60 28.45 -27.27 3.50
CA ARG A 60 27.60 -27.51 2.32
C ARG A 60 26.21 -28.00 2.74
N ASN A 61 25.21 -27.83 1.87
CA ASN A 61 23.83 -28.25 2.14
C ASN A 61 23.71 -29.75 2.48
N ASN A 62 24.50 -30.62 1.86
CA ASN A 62 24.48 -32.06 2.13
C ASN A 62 25.18 -32.46 3.44
N GLU A 63 25.95 -31.56 4.05
CA GLU A 63 26.61 -31.76 5.35
C GLU A 63 25.67 -31.40 6.52
N ILE A 64 24.55 -30.73 6.24
CA ILE A 64 23.48 -30.46 7.21
C ILE A 64 22.44 -31.58 7.10
N ALA A 65 22.34 -32.41 8.13
CA ALA A 65 21.30 -33.43 8.20
C ALA A 65 19.90 -32.78 8.20
N ALA A 66 18.91 -33.41 7.57
CA ALA A 66 17.54 -32.88 7.51
C ALA A 66 16.90 -32.66 8.89
N ALA A 67 17.35 -33.39 9.91
CA ALA A 67 16.90 -33.26 11.31
C ALA A 67 17.83 -32.39 12.19
N ALA A 68 18.79 -31.66 11.59
CA ALA A 68 19.73 -30.86 12.35
C ALA A 68 19.02 -29.69 13.06
N ALA A 69 19.05 -29.70 14.40
CA ALA A 69 18.60 -28.57 15.21
C ALA A 69 19.69 -27.50 15.31
N ILE A 70 19.80 -26.64 14.28
CA ILE A 70 20.77 -25.55 14.27
C ILE A 70 20.17 -24.34 14.98
N ALA A 71 20.66 -24.03 16.18
CA ALA A 71 20.24 -22.86 16.93
C ALA A 71 20.67 -21.57 16.21
N TYR A 72 19.74 -20.62 16.07
CA TYR A 72 19.99 -19.34 15.38
C TYR A 72 21.16 -18.54 15.95
N SER A 73 21.41 -18.60 17.27
CA SER A 73 22.53 -17.89 17.91
C SER A 73 23.92 -18.40 17.51
N LYS A 74 23.99 -19.58 16.89
CA LYS A 74 25.23 -20.17 16.36
C LYS A 74 25.45 -19.84 14.87
N LEU A 75 24.49 -19.18 14.22
CA LEU A 75 24.59 -18.71 12.84
C LEU A 75 24.82 -17.20 12.83
N ASN A 76 25.91 -16.73 12.23
CA ASN A 76 26.16 -15.30 12.05
C ASN A 76 25.30 -14.75 10.90
N LEU A 77 24.03 -14.48 11.17
CA LEU A 77 23.04 -14.06 10.18
C LEU A 77 22.99 -12.54 9.95
N THR A 78 23.68 -11.74 10.79
CA THR A 78 23.69 -10.28 10.70
C THR A 78 24.24 -9.82 9.34
N GLY A 79 23.40 -9.18 8.53
CA GLY A 79 23.75 -8.72 7.18
C GLY A 79 23.97 -9.83 6.14
N ALA A 80 23.83 -11.11 6.54
CA ALA A 80 23.96 -12.25 5.63
C ALA A 80 22.68 -12.53 4.86
N VAL A 81 21.51 -12.26 5.47
CA VAL A 81 20.19 -12.40 4.83
C VAL A 81 19.89 -11.16 4.00
N LYS A 82 19.72 -11.34 2.69
CA LYS A 82 19.38 -10.31 1.70
C LYS A 82 17.92 -10.44 1.27
N ALA A 83 17.38 -9.42 0.63
CA ALA A 83 16.01 -9.45 0.11
C ALA A 83 15.75 -10.62 -0.86
N ALA A 84 16.75 -11.01 -1.66
CA ALA A 84 16.64 -12.14 -2.57
C ALA A 84 16.54 -13.52 -1.87
N ASP A 85 16.92 -13.60 -0.59
CA ASP A 85 16.79 -14.82 0.20
C ASP A 85 15.36 -15.00 0.76
N ILE A 86 14.54 -13.95 0.68
CA ILE A 86 13.13 -13.97 1.08
C ILE A 86 12.31 -14.34 -0.15
N GLU A 87 11.71 -15.54 -0.16
CA GLU A 87 10.81 -15.96 -1.23
C GLU A 87 9.56 -15.06 -1.28
N ALA A 88 8.99 -14.86 -2.48
CA ALA A 88 7.81 -14.00 -2.65
C ALA A 88 6.58 -14.47 -1.86
N ALA A 89 6.52 -15.77 -1.55
CA ALA A 89 5.45 -16.38 -0.74
C ALA A 89 5.76 -16.41 0.76
N ALA A 90 6.88 -15.82 1.20
CA ALA A 90 7.25 -15.82 2.59
C ALA A 90 6.20 -15.07 3.40
N GLY A 91 5.48 -15.79 4.27
CA GLY A 91 4.47 -15.23 5.17
C GLY A 91 5.11 -14.40 6.29
N ILE A 92 5.82 -13.33 5.95
CA ILE A 92 6.44 -12.40 6.90
C ILE A 92 5.31 -11.53 7.48
N PRO A 93 4.95 -11.70 8.76
CA PRO A 93 3.90 -10.89 9.38
C PRO A 93 4.37 -9.43 9.41
N LEU A 94 3.46 -8.50 9.14
CA LEU A 94 3.75 -7.06 9.12
C LEU A 94 4.39 -6.57 10.44
N THR A 95 4.05 -7.18 11.57
CA THR A 95 4.62 -6.88 12.89
C THR A 95 6.12 -7.14 13.01
N LYS A 96 6.71 -7.91 12.08
CA LYS A 96 8.15 -8.22 12.03
C LYS A 96 8.91 -7.35 11.03
N LEU A 97 8.22 -6.47 10.30
CA LEU A 97 8.82 -5.53 9.39
C LEU A 97 9.00 -4.20 10.14
N GLU A 98 10.16 -4.03 10.76
CA GLU A 98 10.47 -2.97 11.74
C GLU A 98 10.34 -1.53 11.20
N ALA A 99 10.17 -1.36 9.88
CA ALA A 99 9.95 -0.06 9.25
C ALA A 99 9.20 -0.12 7.91
N ALA A 100 8.15 -0.94 7.76
CA ALA A 100 7.20 -0.70 6.66
C ALA A 100 6.24 0.44 7.00
N VAL A 101 6.82 1.59 7.31
CA VAL A 101 6.20 2.87 7.00
C VAL A 101 7.15 3.44 5.96
N CYS A 102 6.71 3.43 4.71
CA CYS A 102 7.29 4.30 3.70
C CYS A 102 7.55 5.67 4.36
N SER A 103 8.73 6.27 4.17
CA SER A 103 8.97 7.63 4.73
C SER A 103 7.80 8.54 4.37
N GLU A 104 7.48 9.57 5.14
CA GLU A 104 6.32 10.45 4.84
C GLU A 104 6.30 10.90 3.36
N THR A 105 7.48 11.08 2.76
CA THR A 105 7.69 11.37 1.34
C THR A 105 7.39 10.18 0.41
N GLU A 106 7.85 8.97 0.72
CA GLU A 106 7.55 7.76 -0.05
C GLU A 106 6.08 7.34 0.09
N ALA A 107 5.51 7.52 1.29
CA ALA A 107 4.10 7.37 1.56
C ALA A 107 3.30 8.33 0.69
N ALA A 108 3.66 9.61 0.68
CA ALA A 108 3.04 10.62 -0.18
C ALA A 108 3.15 10.28 -1.67
N THR A 109 4.27 9.69 -2.11
CA THR A 109 4.48 9.28 -3.51
C THR A 109 3.63 8.06 -3.88
N LEU A 110 3.49 7.08 -2.99
CA LEU A 110 2.63 5.90 -3.19
C LEU A 110 1.14 6.26 -3.10
N ILE A 111 0.76 7.16 -2.19
CA ILE A 111 -0.56 7.79 -2.10
C ILE A 111 -0.89 8.54 -3.40
N ALA A 112 0.07 9.31 -3.93
CA ALA A 112 -0.09 10.05 -5.18
C ALA A 112 -0.17 9.15 -6.43
N ASN A 113 0.42 7.95 -6.39
CA ASN A 113 0.47 7.00 -7.50
C ASN A 113 -0.71 6.00 -7.54
N GLY A 114 -1.68 6.11 -6.64
CA GLY A 114 -3.05 5.65 -6.89
C GLY A 114 -3.54 4.45 -6.08
N ASP A 115 -4.03 4.71 -4.87
CA ASP A 115 -5.23 4.08 -4.29
C ASP A 115 -5.45 4.57 -2.84
N VAL A 116 -5.61 5.87 -2.66
CA VAL A 116 -6.06 6.42 -1.36
C VAL A 116 -7.50 5.98 -1.05
N ASP A 117 -8.29 5.70 -2.11
CA ASP A 117 -9.68 5.22 -2.07
C ASP A 117 -9.88 3.86 -1.39
N LYS A 118 -8.81 3.10 -1.10
CA LYS A 118 -8.91 1.77 -0.47
C LYS A 118 -8.64 1.77 1.03
N LEU A 119 -8.31 2.92 1.65
CA LEU A 119 -7.83 2.95 3.03
C LEU A 119 -8.91 3.26 4.08
N ASP A 120 -9.94 4.04 3.75
CA ASP A 120 -11.04 4.38 4.66
C ASP A 120 -12.44 4.32 4.00
N GLY A 121 -12.50 4.03 2.70
CA GLY A 121 -13.76 3.96 1.95
C GLY A 121 -14.47 5.30 1.81
N PHE A 122 -13.79 6.43 2.05
CA PHE A 122 -14.34 7.77 1.82
C PHE A 122 -13.56 8.40 0.66
N HIS A 123 -14.14 8.34 -0.53
CA HIS A 123 -13.52 8.95 -1.70
C HIS A 123 -13.45 10.47 -1.50
N ALA A 124 -12.28 11.07 -1.68
CA ALA A 124 -12.13 12.53 -1.66
C ALA A 124 -12.93 13.24 -2.78
N SER A 125 -13.55 12.47 -3.69
CA SER A 125 -14.50 12.93 -4.70
C SER A 125 -15.96 13.03 -4.23
N GLU A 126 -16.28 12.61 -2.98
CA GLU A 126 -17.60 12.76 -2.35
C GLU A 126 -17.78 14.09 -1.58
N LEU A 127 -16.83 15.02 -1.69
CA LEU A 127 -17.06 16.40 -1.27
C LEU A 127 -17.69 17.17 -2.44
N ALA A 128 -19.01 17.33 -2.37
CA ALA A 128 -19.89 18.03 -3.31
C ALA A 128 -19.17 19.00 -4.27
N GLN A 129 -19.35 18.80 -5.58
CA GLN A 129 -18.73 19.66 -6.59
C GLN A 129 -19.27 21.08 -6.48
N LEU A 130 -18.42 22.09 -6.68
CA LEU A 130 -18.87 23.48 -6.70
C LEU A 130 -19.86 23.69 -7.85
N ALA A 131 -21.00 24.33 -7.58
CA ALA A 131 -22.00 24.60 -8.61
C ALA A 131 -21.39 25.43 -9.77
N THR A 132 -21.37 24.86 -10.96
CA THR A 132 -20.96 25.56 -12.21
C THR A 132 -22.18 25.80 -13.09
N ALA A 133 -22.09 26.77 -14.01
CA ALA A 133 -23.17 27.01 -14.97
C ALA A 133 -23.49 25.76 -15.80
N LEU A 134 -22.45 25.00 -16.18
CA LEU A 134 -22.60 23.77 -16.95
C LEU A 134 -23.37 22.70 -16.16
N LEU A 135 -23.11 22.58 -14.85
CA LEU A 135 -23.83 21.64 -13.98
C LEU A 135 -25.28 22.08 -13.77
N PHE A 136 -25.51 23.39 -13.59
CA PHE A 136 -26.86 23.94 -13.42
C PHE A 136 -27.71 23.82 -14.69
N GLN A 137 -27.09 23.80 -15.87
CA GLN A 137 -27.73 23.64 -17.19
C GLN A 137 -27.81 22.20 -17.66
N ALA A 138 -27.20 21.25 -16.94
CA ALA A 138 -27.06 19.87 -17.41
C ALA A 138 -28.43 19.20 -17.62
N ASN A 139 -29.39 19.48 -16.73
CA ASN A 139 -30.78 19.11 -16.86
C ASN A 139 -31.64 20.37 -16.92
N ALA A 140 -32.57 20.46 -17.88
CA ALA A 140 -33.53 21.55 -17.91
C ALA A 140 -34.40 21.54 -16.64
N ALA A 141 -34.72 22.73 -16.12
CA ALA A 141 -35.60 22.83 -14.96
C ALA A 141 -36.99 22.25 -15.27
N THR A 142 -37.62 21.65 -14.26
CA THR A 142 -38.95 21.03 -14.35
C THR A 142 -39.87 21.53 -13.24
N GLY A 143 -41.18 21.31 -13.38
CA GLY A 143 -42.18 21.74 -12.40
C GLY A 143 -43.43 22.34 -13.05
N PRO A 144 -44.44 22.72 -12.26
CA PRO A 144 -45.73 23.24 -12.74
C PRO A 144 -45.67 24.68 -13.25
N MET A 145 -44.60 25.45 -13.00
CA MET A 145 -44.47 26.81 -13.51
C MET A 145 -44.52 26.87 -15.04
N VAL A 146 -45.11 27.95 -15.56
CA VAL A 146 -45.13 28.20 -17.00
C VAL A 146 -43.73 28.52 -17.50
N LEU A 147 -43.30 27.82 -18.56
CA LEU A 147 -41.96 27.93 -19.16
C LEU A 147 -40.79 27.71 -18.17
N VAL A 148 -40.98 26.78 -17.22
CA VAL A 148 -40.02 26.48 -16.14
C VAL A 148 -38.59 26.20 -16.62
N SER A 149 -38.41 25.59 -17.80
CA SER A 149 -37.08 25.29 -18.36
C SER A 149 -36.21 26.52 -18.61
N LEU A 150 -36.81 27.73 -18.68
CA LEU A 150 -36.09 28.99 -18.86
C LEU A 150 -35.37 29.47 -17.57
N ILE A 151 -35.62 28.84 -16.41
CA ILE A 151 -35.00 29.25 -15.14
C ILE A 151 -33.48 29.00 -15.15
N ASN A 152 -33.03 27.99 -15.90
CA ASN A 152 -31.64 27.56 -15.89
C ASN A 152 -30.99 27.47 -17.27
N ASP A 153 -31.56 28.04 -18.34
CA ASP A 153 -31.04 27.94 -19.71
C ASP A 153 -30.08 29.07 -20.12
N ASN A 154 -29.85 30.04 -19.24
CA ASN A 154 -29.05 31.26 -19.47
C ASN A 154 -29.68 32.28 -20.44
N ASP A 155 -30.93 32.11 -20.85
CA ASP A 155 -31.65 33.12 -21.63
C ASP A 155 -32.17 34.23 -20.71
N THR A 156 -31.90 35.48 -21.07
CA THR A 156 -32.37 36.66 -20.32
C THR A 156 -33.52 37.38 -21.02
N GLY A 157 -33.90 36.95 -22.23
CA GLY A 157 -34.96 37.56 -23.03
C GLY A 157 -36.37 37.09 -22.67
N ASN A 158 -36.50 35.89 -22.09
CA ASN A 158 -37.76 35.26 -21.73
C ASN A 158 -37.79 34.95 -20.23
N ALA A 159 -38.99 34.89 -19.65
CA ALA A 159 -39.16 34.63 -18.22
C ALA A 159 -40.10 33.45 -17.98
N ALA A 160 -39.75 32.60 -17.01
CA ALA A 160 -40.67 31.66 -16.41
C ALA A 160 -41.62 32.40 -15.45
N THR A 161 -42.88 31.97 -15.36
CA THR A 161 -43.89 32.62 -14.50
C THR A 161 -44.54 31.62 -13.56
N ALA A 162 -44.72 32.04 -12.32
CA ALA A 162 -45.61 31.39 -11.36
C ALA A 162 -46.81 32.31 -11.10
N ASP A 163 -48.03 31.83 -11.31
CA ASP A 163 -49.27 32.61 -11.14
C ASP A 163 -50.25 31.99 -10.12
N ALA A 164 -49.89 30.85 -9.55
CA ALA A 164 -50.65 30.18 -8.49
C ALA A 164 -49.77 29.83 -7.26
N ILE A 165 -50.45 29.52 -6.15
CA ILE A 165 -49.81 28.99 -4.94
C ILE A 165 -49.33 27.56 -5.23
N ASP A 166 -48.21 27.17 -4.62
CA ASP A 166 -47.58 25.85 -4.73
C ASP A 166 -46.97 25.50 -6.10
N GLU A 167 -46.79 26.50 -6.97
CA GLU A 167 -45.97 26.32 -8.16
C GLU A 167 -44.47 26.39 -7.83
N TYR A 168 -43.67 25.59 -8.53
CA TYR A 168 -42.24 25.49 -8.32
C TYR A 168 -41.48 25.19 -9.61
N GLY A 169 -40.17 25.46 -9.57
CA GLY A 169 -39.21 25.00 -10.55
C GLY A 169 -38.04 24.33 -9.83
N GLU A 170 -37.67 23.14 -10.27
CA GLU A 170 -36.57 22.34 -9.70
C GLU A 170 -35.52 22.01 -10.76
N VAL A 171 -34.27 21.88 -10.32
CA VAL A 171 -33.12 21.50 -11.14
C VAL A 171 -32.40 20.34 -10.48
N ASP A 172 -32.29 19.22 -11.20
CA ASP A 172 -31.47 18.08 -10.78
C ASP A 172 -30.01 18.28 -11.21
N PHE A 173 -29.13 18.40 -10.23
CA PHE A 173 -27.69 18.60 -10.44
C PHE A 173 -26.93 17.32 -10.79
N ILE A 174 -27.57 16.15 -10.88
CA ILE A 174 -27.00 14.83 -11.23
C ILE A 174 -26.05 14.28 -10.14
N SER A 175 -25.44 15.14 -9.34
CA SER A 175 -24.54 14.81 -8.24
C SER A 175 -24.66 15.82 -7.10
N ALA A 176 -24.15 15.42 -5.92
CA ALA A 176 -24.08 16.30 -4.76
C ALA A 176 -23.30 17.58 -5.12
N THR A 177 -23.95 18.73 -4.97
CA THR A 177 -23.45 20.02 -5.45
C THR A 177 -23.43 21.06 -4.33
N LEU A 178 -22.30 21.75 -4.19
CA LEU A 178 -22.13 22.82 -3.23
C LEU A 178 -22.58 24.17 -3.84
N ILE A 179 -23.69 24.70 -3.33
CA ILE A 179 -24.20 26.03 -3.67
C ILE A 179 -23.80 27.02 -2.57
N LYS A 180 -22.88 27.95 -2.87
CA LYS A 180 -22.42 28.96 -1.90
C LYS A 180 -23.31 30.20 -1.83
N ARG A 181 -23.94 30.55 -2.96
CA ARG A 181 -24.79 31.73 -3.12
C ARG A 181 -25.86 31.44 -4.15
N TRP A 182 -27.06 31.94 -3.90
CA TRP A 182 -28.19 31.88 -4.83
C TRP A 182 -28.63 33.29 -5.18
N ARG A 183 -29.05 33.50 -6.44
CA ARG A 183 -29.66 34.75 -6.90
C ARG A 183 -30.67 34.44 -7.99
N GLN A 184 -31.89 34.96 -7.82
CA GLN A 184 -32.94 34.95 -8.83
C GLN A 184 -33.19 36.39 -9.30
N PHE A 185 -33.42 36.57 -10.59
CA PHE A 185 -33.84 37.83 -11.17
C PHE A 185 -35.28 37.72 -11.64
N GLY A 186 -36.05 38.79 -11.45
CA GLY A 186 -37.41 38.90 -11.95
C GLY A 186 -37.49 39.94 -13.06
N THR A 187 -38.68 40.10 -13.63
CA THR A 187 -38.95 41.11 -14.66
C THR A 187 -39.51 42.39 -14.05
N THR A 188 -39.62 43.45 -14.84
CA THR A 188 -40.29 44.70 -14.43
C THR A 188 -41.79 44.52 -14.16
N ASN A 189 -42.37 43.42 -14.61
CA ASN A 189 -43.80 43.13 -14.48
C ASN A 189 -44.12 42.30 -13.24
N ASN A 190 -43.14 42.08 -12.34
CA ASN A 190 -43.41 41.52 -11.03
C ASN A 190 -44.37 42.46 -10.28
N ASP A 191 -45.57 41.97 -10.00
CA ASP A 191 -46.63 42.67 -9.29
C ASP A 191 -46.36 42.83 -7.77
N GLY A 192 -45.23 42.28 -7.29
CA GLY A 192 -44.78 42.42 -5.91
C GLY A 192 -45.59 41.62 -4.91
N VAL A 193 -46.45 40.73 -5.38
CA VAL A 193 -47.17 39.79 -4.54
C VAL A 193 -46.51 38.40 -4.60
N GLY A 194 -46.84 37.55 -3.63
CA GLY A 194 -46.25 36.22 -3.48
C GLY A 194 -45.01 36.16 -2.56
N ARG A 195 -44.77 34.96 -2.03
CA ARG A 195 -43.59 34.61 -1.22
C ARG A 195 -42.96 33.35 -1.81
N TRP A 196 -41.64 33.31 -1.82
CA TRP A 196 -40.86 32.18 -2.33
C TRP A 196 -40.27 31.37 -1.19
N LYS A 197 -40.01 30.09 -1.46
CA LYS A 197 -39.23 29.21 -0.61
C LYS A 197 -38.09 28.60 -1.43
N LEU A 198 -36.95 28.39 -0.78
CA LEU A 198 -35.84 27.63 -1.30
C LEU A 198 -35.76 26.32 -0.54
N GLN A 199 -35.78 25.21 -1.27
CA GLN A 199 -35.73 23.87 -0.72
C GLN A 199 -34.57 23.09 -1.38
N TYR A 200 -34.04 22.08 -0.70
CA TYR A 200 -33.08 21.13 -1.26
C TYR A 200 -33.50 19.69 -0.97
N TRP A 201 -33.13 18.77 -1.84
CA TRP A 201 -33.38 17.33 -1.65
C TRP A 201 -32.17 16.70 -0.97
N ASP A 202 -32.38 15.98 0.14
CA ASP A 202 -31.31 15.30 0.89
C ASP A 202 -31.12 13.82 0.51
N GLY A 203 -31.97 13.30 -0.37
CA GLY A 203 -32.02 11.88 -0.75
C GLY A 203 -33.35 11.21 -0.37
N ASP A 204 -33.99 11.70 0.69
CA ASP A 204 -35.19 11.10 1.28
C ASP A 204 -36.39 12.06 1.32
N ALA A 205 -36.14 13.36 1.52
CA ALA A 205 -37.17 14.38 1.61
C ALA A 205 -36.71 15.76 1.11
N TRP A 206 -37.69 16.60 0.79
CA TRP A 206 -37.46 18.02 0.56
C TRP A 206 -37.27 18.74 1.90
N GLN A 207 -36.13 19.40 2.04
CA GLN A 207 -35.77 20.18 3.21
C GLN A 207 -35.90 21.67 2.91
N ASP A 208 -36.48 22.41 3.85
CA ASP A 208 -36.59 23.86 3.76
C ASP A 208 -35.23 24.50 4.07
N TRP A 209 -34.70 25.27 3.13
CA TRP A 209 -33.51 26.08 3.34
C TRP A 209 -33.88 27.48 3.83
N GLU A 210 -34.74 28.17 3.09
CA GLU A 210 -35.19 29.52 3.42
C GLU A 210 -36.64 29.69 2.94
N THR A 211 -37.52 30.16 3.81
CA THR A 211 -38.94 30.38 3.48
C THR A 211 -39.29 31.87 3.57
N ASP A 212 -40.45 32.23 3.02
CA ASP A 212 -41.02 33.57 3.18
C ASP A 212 -40.21 34.67 2.47
N ILE A 213 -39.45 34.31 1.43
CA ILE A 213 -38.63 35.24 0.63
C ILE A 213 -39.58 36.15 -0.17
N PRO A 214 -39.57 37.48 0.04
CA PRO A 214 -40.51 38.37 -0.63
C PRO A 214 -40.16 38.60 -2.10
N THR A 215 -41.16 38.61 -2.98
CA THR A 215 -40.99 39.08 -4.37
C THR A 215 -40.58 40.56 -4.34
N ARG A 216 -39.41 40.88 -4.90
CA ARG A 216 -38.95 42.28 -4.98
C ARG A 216 -39.44 42.93 -6.26
N THR A 217 -39.97 44.15 -6.13
CA THR A 217 -40.22 45.06 -7.25
C THR A 217 -39.05 46.06 -7.38
N THR A 218 -38.95 46.73 -8.53
CA THR A 218 -38.02 47.85 -8.74
C THR A 218 -38.21 49.01 -7.75
N ALA A 219 -39.37 49.12 -7.09
CA ALA A 219 -39.62 50.10 -6.03
C ALA A 219 -38.88 49.81 -4.70
N ASN A 220 -38.52 48.55 -4.45
CA ASN A 220 -37.86 48.12 -3.20
C ASN A 220 -36.33 48.34 -3.17
N LEU A 221 -35.77 49.08 -4.14
CA LEU A 221 -34.34 49.42 -4.21
C LEU A 221 -34.02 50.82 -3.67
N VAL A 222 -35.04 51.65 -3.42
CA VAL A 222 -34.84 53.07 -3.03
C VAL A 222 -34.77 53.27 -1.51
N SER A 223 -35.14 52.29 -0.69
CA SER A 223 -35.18 52.42 0.78
C SER A 223 -33.92 51.92 1.53
N SER A 224 -32.86 51.48 0.84
CA SER A 224 -31.65 50.97 1.51
C SER A 224 -30.35 51.70 1.16
N LEU A 225 -30.41 52.91 0.62
CA LEU A 225 -29.25 53.79 0.63
C LEU A 225 -29.17 54.48 2.01
N PRO A 226 -28.03 54.41 2.73
CA PRO A 226 -27.89 55.17 3.96
C PRO A 226 -28.01 56.66 3.61
N GLN A 227 -29.00 57.35 4.18
CA GLN A 227 -29.01 58.80 4.16
C GLN A 227 -27.83 59.27 5.02
N SER A 228 -26.82 59.83 4.37
CA SER A 228 -25.75 60.56 5.05
C SER A 228 -26.32 61.88 5.57
N GLY A 229 -26.48 61.97 6.88
CA GLY A 229 -26.81 63.18 7.63
C GLY A 229 -26.32 63.02 9.06
#